data_AF-A0A7Y7XBI0-F1
#
_entry.id   AF-A0A7Y7XBI0-F1
#
_cell.length_a   1.000
_cell.length_b   1.000
_cell.length_c   1.000
_cell.angle_alpha   90.00
_cell.angle_beta   90.00
_cell.angle_gamma   90.00
#
_symmetry.space_group_name_H-M   'P 1'
#
loop_
_entity.id
_entity.type
_entity.pdbx_description
1 polymer ?
#
loop_
_entity_poly.entity_id
_entity_poly.type
_entity_poly.pdbx_seq_one_letter_code
_entity_poly.pdbx_strand_id
1 'polypeptide(L)'
;MIERKTGPNPSRTADGVAVGHFCIWLLFGIALYLGGELDRLFGLWLLLVPLLGIPALIAAVAFAMGLVANLRARRWRRLVSVIAAPVVTVGLLAASSYFQITPDWIHFQLTRDHYEELARSVPGPSPKYQEWSWGGSGGASGPNTFYRLVYDETDKPLTRSEEPEHQGGRASARAYGEHFFLVTEVFQ
;
A
#
# COMPACT_ATOMS: atom_id res chain seq x y z
N MET A 1 4.75 -12.68 62.13
CA MET A 1 3.81 -12.65 60.98
C MET A 1 3.98 -11.29 60.31
N ILE A 2 4.73 -11.21 59.20
CA ILE A 2 5.09 -9.94 58.55
C ILE A 2 4.28 -9.85 57.27
N GLU A 3 3.29 -8.94 57.25
CA GLU A 3 2.50 -8.59 56.07
C GLU A 3 3.39 -7.85 55.06
N ARG A 4 3.71 -8.50 53.93
CA ARG A 4 4.29 -7.80 52.78
C ARG A 4 3.17 -7.06 52.05
N LYS A 5 3.13 -5.74 52.19
CA LYS A 5 2.39 -4.85 51.27
C LYS A 5 2.96 -5.00 49.87
N THR A 6 2.26 -5.72 49.00
CA THR A 6 2.49 -5.69 47.55
C THR A 6 2.12 -4.31 47.04
N GLY A 7 3.13 -3.48 46.79
CA GLY A 7 2.94 -2.20 46.10
C GLY A 7 2.36 -2.40 44.70
N PRO A 8 1.66 -1.40 44.14
CA PRO A 8 1.01 -1.49 42.84
C PRO A 8 2.05 -1.77 41.75
N ASN A 9 1.82 -2.84 40.98
CA ASN A 9 2.71 -3.34 39.94
C ASN A 9 2.80 -2.32 38.78
N PRO A 10 3.94 -1.61 38.58
CA PRO A 10 4.02 -0.49 37.63
C PRO A 10 4.19 -0.91 36.16
N SER A 11 4.07 -2.20 35.83
CA SER A 11 4.36 -2.74 34.48
C SER A 11 3.18 -2.70 33.51
N ARG A 12 1.93 -2.67 33.98
CA ARG A 12 0.77 -2.91 33.11
C ARG A 12 0.41 -1.74 32.17
N THR A 13 0.82 -0.52 32.49
CA THR A 13 0.48 0.70 31.73
C THR A 13 1.54 1.10 30.70
N ALA A 14 2.80 0.72 30.91
CA ALA A 14 3.90 1.08 30.00
C ALA A 14 3.82 0.33 28.67
N ASP A 15 3.43 -0.95 28.71
CA ASP A 15 3.35 -1.81 27.53
C ASP A 15 2.18 -1.40 26.61
N GLY A 16 1.03 -1.04 27.19
CA GLY A 16 -0.15 -0.63 26.44
C GLY A 16 0.05 0.64 25.61
N VAL A 17 0.86 1.59 26.10
CA VAL A 17 1.19 2.82 25.36
C VAL A 17 2.11 2.52 24.16
N ALA A 18 3.10 1.64 24.33
CA ALA A 18 3.99 1.24 23.24
C ALA A 18 3.25 0.46 22.15
N VAL A 19 2.39 -0.48 22.54
CA VAL A 19 1.53 -1.24 21.62
C VAL A 19 0.57 -0.31 20.88
N GLY A 20 -0.11 0.60 21.59
CA GLY A 20 -1.02 1.55 20.95
C GLY A 20 -0.30 2.46 19.95
N HIS A 21 0.88 2.97 20.30
CA HIS A 21 1.71 3.78 19.40
C HIS A 21 2.13 2.99 18.15
N PHE A 22 2.54 1.74 18.31
CA PHE A 22 2.86 0.86 17.18
C PHE A 22 1.64 0.62 16.28
N CYS A 23 0.47 0.29 16.85
CA CYS A 23 -0.75 0.07 16.09
C CYS A 23 -1.16 1.31 15.29
N ILE A 24 -1.05 2.51 15.87
CA ILE A 24 -1.32 3.76 15.15
C ILE A 24 -0.38 3.92 13.96
N TRP A 25 0.93 3.72 14.15
CA TRP A 25 1.89 3.81 13.05
C TRP A 25 1.66 2.75 11.99
N LEU A 26 1.31 1.53 12.38
CA LEU A 26 1.01 0.46 11.45
C LEU A 26 -0.24 0.77 10.62
N LEU A 27 -1.34 1.17 11.27
CA LEU A 27 -2.58 1.56 10.58
C LEU A 27 -2.37 2.75 9.66
N PHE A 28 -1.62 3.74 10.13
CA PHE A 28 -1.27 4.91 9.34
C PHE A 28 -0.40 4.53 8.12
N GLY A 29 0.61 3.67 8.31
CA GLY A 29 1.43 3.15 7.24
C GLY A 29 0.63 2.36 6.21
N ILE A 30 -0.27 1.49 6.67
CA ILE A 30 -1.19 0.73 5.80
C ILE A 30 -2.12 1.66 5.02
N ALA A 31 -2.67 2.69 5.66
CA ALA A 31 -3.55 3.66 5.00
C ALA A 31 -2.82 4.41 3.88
N LEU A 32 -1.56 4.81 4.11
CA LEU A 32 -0.72 5.39 3.06
C LEU A 32 -0.38 4.37 1.96
N TYR A 33 -0.03 3.14 2.35
CA TYR A 33 0.32 2.06 1.43
C TYR A 33 -0.83 1.72 0.47
N LEU A 34 -2.07 1.71 0.97
CA LEU A 34 -3.29 1.47 0.19
C LEU A 34 -3.85 2.73 -0.48
N GLY A 35 -3.30 3.91 -0.20
CA GLY A 35 -3.85 5.20 -0.66
C GLY A 35 -3.97 5.31 -2.18
N GLY A 36 -3.00 4.79 -2.93
CA GLY A 36 -3.07 4.75 -4.40
C GLY A 36 -4.22 3.90 -4.92
N GLU A 37 -4.55 2.81 -4.23
CA GLU A 37 -5.64 1.93 -4.62
C GLU A 37 -7.01 2.52 -4.26
N LEU A 38 -7.08 3.28 -3.17
CA LEU A 38 -8.26 4.08 -2.85
C LEU A 38 -8.51 5.17 -3.91
N ASP A 39 -7.45 5.84 -4.38
CA ASP A 39 -7.58 6.79 -5.49
C ASP A 39 -8.09 6.09 -6.75
N ARG A 40 -7.48 4.97 -7.11
CA ARG A 40 -7.84 4.19 -8.30
C ARG A 40 -9.28 3.68 -8.30
N LEU A 41 -9.77 3.20 -7.16
CA LEU A 41 -11.11 2.61 -7.04
C LEU A 41 -12.22 3.67 -6.96
N PHE A 42 -11.95 4.80 -6.31
CA PHE A 42 -12.98 5.78 -5.96
C PHE A 42 -12.77 7.16 -6.62
N GLY A 43 -11.71 7.35 -7.41
CA GLY A 43 -11.36 8.62 -8.03
C GLY A 43 -11.06 9.72 -7.01
N LEU A 44 -10.47 9.35 -5.87
CA LEU A 44 -10.37 10.22 -4.69
C LEU A 44 -9.21 11.23 -4.74
N TRP A 45 -8.55 11.45 -5.87
CA TRP A 45 -7.29 12.20 -5.94
C TRP A 45 -7.31 13.55 -5.20
N LEU A 46 -8.41 14.30 -5.28
CA LEU A 46 -8.62 15.56 -4.54
C LEU A 46 -8.91 15.36 -3.05
N LEU A 47 -9.64 14.31 -2.70
CA LEU A 47 -10.04 13.98 -1.34
C LEU A 47 -8.95 13.21 -0.57
N LEU A 48 -8.00 12.59 -1.27
CA LEU A 48 -6.92 11.81 -0.67
C LEU A 48 -5.97 12.72 0.13
N VAL A 49 -5.74 13.95 -0.35
CA VAL A 49 -4.88 14.93 0.33
C VAL A 49 -5.45 15.36 1.69
N PRO A 50 -6.71 15.82 1.81
CA PRO A 50 -7.27 16.13 3.12
C PRO A 50 -7.48 14.87 3.98
N LEU A 51 -7.81 13.72 3.37
CA LEU A 51 -8.12 12.50 4.10
C LEU A 51 -6.89 11.79 4.68
N LEU A 52 -5.78 11.75 3.92
CA LEU A 52 -4.54 11.06 4.33
C LEU A 52 -3.41 12.05 4.60
N GLY A 53 -3.24 13.06 3.75
CA GLY A 53 -2.15 14.04 3.84
C GLY A 53 -2.21 14.93 5.08
N ILE A 54 -3.39 15.43 5.48
CA ILE A 54 -3.52 16.25 6.68
C ILE A 54 -3.23 15.43 7.95
N PRO A 55 -3.86 14.25 8.17
CA PRO A 55 -3.50 13.38 9.29
C PRO A 55 -2.03 12.99 9.29
N ALA A 56 -1.45 12.73 8.11
CA ALA A 56 -0.02 12.44 7.96
C ALA A 56 0.87 13.57 8.46
N LEU A 57 0.55 14.81 8.07
CA LEU A 57 1.30 15.98 8.50
C LEU A 57 1.18 16.19 10.01
N ILE A 58 -0.02 16.05 10.58
CA ILE A 58 -0.25 16.16 12.02
C ILE A 58 0.56 15.10 12.76
N ALA A 59 0.54 13.85 12.30
CA ALA A 59 1.31 12.75 12.88
C ALA A 59 2.82 13.03 12.80
N ALA A 60 3.33 13.53 11.67
CA ALA A 60 4.74 13.88 11.50
C ALA A 60 5.18 15.01 12.43
N VAL A 61 4.36 16.06 12.57
CA VAL A 61 4.64 17.19 13.48
C VAL A 61 4.59 16.73 14.93
N ALA A 62 3.58 15.95 15.33
CA ALA A 62 3.47 15.39 16.67
C ALA A 62 4.66 14.46 17.00
N PHE A 63 5.09 13.64 16.04
CA PHE A 63 6.27 12.79 16.17
C PHE A 63 7.54 13.62 16.37
N ALA A 64 7.76 14.65 15.55
CA ALA A 64 8.93 15.52 15.66
C ALA A 64 8.97 16.24 17.03
N MET A 65 7.85 16.80 17.48
CA MET A 65 7.75 17.43 18.79
C MET A 65 8.01 16.42 19.92
N GLY A 66 7.42 15.23 19.84
CA GLY A 66 7.62 14.16 20.80
C GLY A 66 9.08 13.69 20.86
N LEU A 67 9.75 13.59 19.70
CA LEU A 67 11.15 13.23 19.60
C LEU A 67 12.03 14.28 20.29
N VAL A 68 11.84 15.57 19.97
CA VAL A 68 12.58 16.68 20.58
C VAL A 68 12.37 16.73 22.09
N ALA A 69 11.14 16.56 22.56
CA ALA A 69 10.82 16.56 23.99
C ALA A 69 11.49 15.40 24.74
N ASN A 70 11.48 14.18 24.18
CA ASN A 70 12.13 13.03 24.79
C ASN A 70 13.66 13.12 24.76
N LEU A 71 14.22 13.72 23.69
CA LEU A 71 15.66 13.99 23.56
C LEU A 71 16.12 14.97 24.65
N ARG A 72 15.39 16.08 24.82
CA ARG A 72 15.67 17.08 25.88
C ARG A 72 15.57 16.48 27.28
N ALA A 73 14.59 15.61 27.51
CA ALA A 73 14.39 14.94 28.79
C ALA A 73 15.34 13.75 29.04
N ARG A 74 16.27 13.44 28.11
CA ARG A 74 17.19 12.28 28.16
C ARG A 74 16.49 10.94 28.43
N ARG A 75 15.25 10.79 27.96
CA ARG A 75 14.43 9.58 28.17
C ARG A 75 14.71 8.54 27.08
N TRP A 76 15.96 8.08 27.04
CA TRP A 76 16.48 7.18 26.00
C TRP A 76 15.61 5.94 25.74
N ARG A 77 15.09 5.30 26.81
CA ARG A 77 14.21 4.13 26.68
C ARG A 77 12.91 4.42 25.93
N ARG A 78 12.30 5.57 26.16
CA ARG A 78 11.08 5.98 25.43
C ARG A 78 11.40 6.39 24.00
N LEU A 79 12.57 7.00 23.80
CA LEU A 79 13.03 7.43 22.48
C LEU A 79 13.24 6.23 21.54
N VAL A 80 13.80 5.12 22.05
CA VAL A 80 13.92 3.87 21.28
C VAL A 80 12.55 3.35 20.86
N SER A 81 11.55 3.30 21.76
CA SER A 81 10.20 2.84 21.41
C SER A 81 9.50 3.75 20.39
N VAL A 82 9.69 5.06 20.50
CA VAL A 82 9.11 6.04 19.59
C VAL A 82 9.69 5.88 18.19
N ILE A 83 11.00 5.66 18.05
CA ILE A 83 11.64 5.44 16.74
C ILE A 83 11.40 4.03 16.20
N ALA A 84 11.36 3.02 17.07
CA ALA A 84 11.20 1.64 16.64
C ALA A 84 9.87 1.41 15.90
N ALA A 85 8.78 2.07 16.33
CA ALA A 85 7.47 1.91 15.70
C ALA A 85 7.47 2.27 14.19
N PRO A 86 7.83 3.50 13.76
CA PRO A 86 7.86 3.82 12.34
C PRO A 86 8.90 2.99 11.56
N VAL A 87 10.06 2.68 12.15
CA VAL A 87 11.08 1.85 11.50
C VAL A 87 10.57 0.44 11.22
N VAL A 88 9.92 -0.19 12.21
CA VAL A 88 9.34 -1.52 12.05
C VAL A 88 8.19 -1.48 11.04
N THR A 89 7.32 -0.47 11.08
CA THR A 89 6.24 -0.32 10.10
C THR A 89 6.79 -0.21 8.67
N VAL A 90 7.76 0.67 8.44
CA VAL A 90 8.40 0.83 7.12
C VAL A 90 9.06 -0.48 6.70
N GLY A 91 9.76 -1.15 7.61
CA GLY A 91 10.37 -2.46 7.37
C GLY A 91 9.36 -3.53 6.94
N LEU A 92 8.20 -3.60 7.60
CA LEU A 92 7.13 -4.54 7.27
C LEU A 92 6.52 -4.25 5.88
N LEU A 93 6.27 -2.98 5.55
CA LEU A 93 5.72 -2.59 4.25
C LEU A 93 6.74 -2.77 3.11
N ALA A 94 8.02 -2.52 3.39
CA ALA A 94 9.09 -2.80 2.44
C ALA A 94 9.24 -4.31 2.20
N ALA A 95 9.17 -5.11 3.26
CA ALA A 95 9.19 -6.56 3.15
C ALA A 95 7.98 -7.11 2.37
N SER A 96 6.77 -6.61 2.62
CA SER A 96 5.59 -7.02 1.85
C SER A 96 5.77 -6.75 0.35
N SER A 97 6.29 -5.56 0.02
CA SER A 97 6.58 -5.16 -1.36
C SER A 97 7.67 -6.02 -1.99
N TYR A 98 8.71 -6.39 -1.23
CA TYR A 98 9.75 -7.31 -1.67
C TYR A 98 9.21 -8.70 -1.99
N PHE A 99 8.27 -9.21 -1.18
CA PHE A 99 7.56 -10.46 -1.42
C PHE A 99 6.40 -10.33 -2.44
N GLN A 100 6.33 -9.22 -3.18
CA GLN A 100 5.29 -8.94 -4.19
C GLN A 100 3.86 -8.89 -3.62
N ILE A 101 3.70 -8.76 -2.31
CA ILE A 101 2.43 -8.49 -1.65
C ILE A 101 2.18 -6.98 -1.74
N THR A 102 1.78 -6.55 -2.93
CA THR A 102 1.42 -5.16 -3.25
C THR A 102 -0.08 -4.93 -3.17
N PRO A 103 -0.56 -3.67 -3.09
CA PRO A 103 -1.99 -3.37 -3.15
C PRO A 103 -2.65 -3.94 -4.42
N ASP A 104 -1.95 -3.82 -5.57
CA ASP A 104 -2.37 -4.43 -6.83
C ASP A 104 -2.55 -5.95 -6.72
N TRP A 105 -1.64 -6.62 -6.02
CA TRP A 105 -1.69 -8.07 -5.88
C TRP A 105 -2.88 -8.48 -5.02
N ILE A 106 -3.12 -7.76 -3.92
CA ILE A 106 -4.29 -7.99 -3.07
C ILE A 106 -5.57 -7.75 -3.88
N HIS A 107 -5.65 -6.66 -4.65
CA HIS A 107 -6.80 -6.37 -5.50
C HIS A 107 -7.02 -7.46 -6.56
N PHE A 108 -5.96 -7.95 -7.20
CA PHE A 108 -6.05 -9.09 -8.12
C PHE A 108 -6.61 -10.32 -7.42
N GLN A 109 -6.05 -10.72 -6.27
CA GLN A 109 -6.52 -11.92 -5.56
C GLN A 109 -8.01 -11.80 -5.18
N LEU A 110 -8.48 -10.60 -4.81
CA LEU A 110 -9.89 -10.37 -4.47
C LEU A 110 -10.83 -10.39 -5.68
N THR A 111 -10.32 -10.10 -6.88
CA THR A 111 -11.12 -10.01 -8.12
C THR A 111 -10.86 -11.17 -9.09
N ARG A 112 -9.94 -12.08 -8.74
CA ARG A 112 -9.46 -13.16 -9.59
C ARG A 112 -10.58 -14.01 -10.16
N ASP A 113 -11.47 -14.50 -9.31
CA ASP A 113 -12.54 -15.41 -9.71
C ASP A 113 -13.45 -14.78 -10.77
N HIS A 114 -13.72 -13.48 -10.65
CA HIS A 114 -14.51 -12.72 -11.61
C HIS A 114 -13.82 -12.66 -12.98
N TYR A 115 -12.52 -12.39 -13.01
CA TYR A 115 -11.76 -12.31 -14.26
C TYR A 115 -11.51 -13.68 -14.88
N GLU A 116 -11.37 -14.74 -14.08
CA GLU A 116 -11.33 -16.11 -14.59
C GLU A 116 -12.65 -16.51 -15.27
N GLU A 117 -13.79 -16.15 -14.69
CA GLU A 117 -15.11 -16.39 -15.30
C GLU A 117 -15.27 -15.62 -16.61
N LEU A 118 -14.84 -14.35 -16.64
CA LEU A 118 -14.80 -13.53 -17.85
C LEU A 118 -13.92 -14.18 -18.92
N ALA A 119 -12.71 -14.60 -18.58
CA ALA A 119 -11.79 -15.28 -19.49
C ALA A 119 -12.39 -16.56 -20.10
N ARG A 120 -13.08 -17.37 -19.28
CA ARG A 120 -13.75 -18.60 -19.75
C ARG A 120 -14.89 -18.29 -20.72
N SER A 121 -15.62 -17.20 -20.50
CA SER A 121 -16.76 -16.80 -21.34
C SER A 121 -16.38 -16.12 -22.65
N VAL A 122 -15.09 -15.78 -22.86
CA VAL A 122 -14.62 -15.25 -24.15
C VAL A 122 -14.90 -16.25 -25.28
N PRO A 123 -15.71 -15.86 -26.29
CA PRO A 123 -16.04 -16.71 -27.42
C PRO A 123 -14.90 -16.74 -28.44
N GLY A 124 -14.60 -17.93 -28.97
CA GLY A 124 -13.61 -18.10 -30.04
C GLY A 124 -12.72 -19.34 -29.85
N PRO A 125 -11.92 -19.68 -30.88
CA PRO A 125 -10.92 -20.73 -30.78
C PRO A 125 -9.77 -20.30 -29.85
N SER A 126 -9.21 -21.26 -29.11
CA SER A 126 -7.98 -21.07 -28.32
C SER A 126 -6.77 -20.83 -29.26
N PRO A 127 -5.78 -20.00 -28.90
CA PRO A 127 -5.63 -19.32 -27.61
C PRO A 127 -6.45 -18.04 -27.48
N LYS A 128 -7.07 -17.88 -26.31
CA LYS A 128 -7.87 -16.69 -25.97
C LYS A 128 -6.99 -15.53 -25.51
N TYR A 129 -7.38 -14.34 -25.94
CA TYR A 129 -6.78 -13.07 -25.55
C TYR A 129 -7.90 -12.09 -25.18
N GLN A 130 -7.78 -11.45 -24.02
CA GLN A 130 -8.74 -10.44 -23.59
C GLN A 130 -8.08 -9.39 -22.72
N GLU A 131 -8.54 -8.14 -22.85
CA GLU A 131 -8.10 -7.05 -22.00
C GLU A 131 -9.30 -6.42 -21.30
N TRP A 132 -9.08 -5.96 -20.06
CA TRP A 132 -10.03 -5.19 -19.28
C TRP A 132 -9.36 -3.94 -18.73
N SER A 133 -10.10 -2.83 -18.77
CA SER A 133 -9.73 -1.65 -17.99
C SER A 133 -9.77 -2.01 -16.52
N TRP A 134 -8.67 -1.75 -15.83
CA TRP A 134 -8.50 -2.07 -14.42
C TRP A 134 -8.41 -0.80 -13.56
N GLY A 135 -8.88 0.33 -14.10
CA GLY A 135 -8.90 1.62 -13.42
C GLY A 135 -7.69 2.49 -13.73
N GLY A 136 -7.65 3.65 -13.08
CA GLY A 136 -6.56 4.60 -13.20
C GLY A 136 -6.51 5.54 -12.01
N SER A 137 -5.34 6.07 -11.73
CA SER A 137 -5.08 7.03 -10.65
C SER A 137 -4.46 8.30 -11.23
N GLY A 138 -4.52 9.40 -10.48
CA GLY A 138 -3.99 10.69 -10.90
C GLY A 138 -5.05 11.72 -11.24
N GLY A 139 -4.62 12.96 -11.39
CA GLY A 139 -5.48 14.10 -11.67
C GLY A 139 -4.71 15.24 -12.31
N ALA A 140 -5.37 16.37 -12.53
CA ALA A 140 -4.88 17.45 -13.40
C ALA A 140 -3.51 18.06 -13.02
N SER A 141 -2.98 17.77 -11.83
CA SER A 141 -1.72 18.31 -11.30
C SER A 141 -0.61 17.26 -11.11
N GLY A 142 -0.80 16.02 -11.55
CA GLY A 142 0.18 14.95 -11.34
C GLY A 142 0.13 13.88 -12.42
N PRO A 143 1.05 12.89 -12.37
CA PRO A 143 1.10 11.85 -13.39
C PRO A 143 -0.16 10.98 -13.34
N ASN A 144 -0.77 10.77 -14.50
CA ASN A 144 -1.92 9.88 -14.64
C ASN A 144 -1.42 8.47 -14.92
N THR A 145 -1.84 7.51 -14.12
CA THR A 145 -1.47 6.10 -14.26
C THR A 145 -2.70 5.29 -14.60
N PHE A 146 -2.67 4.52 -15.69
CA PHE A 146 -3.75 3.64 -16.11
C PHE A 146 -3.32 2.19 -15.98
N TYR A 147 -4.24 1.36 -15.54
CA TYR A 147 -4.03 -0.06 -15.29
C TYR A 147 -4.92 -0.86 -16.22
N ARG A 148 -4.34 -1.84 -16.92
CA ARG A 148 -5.06 -2.81 -17.75
C ARG A 148 -4.73 -4.20 -17.26
N LEU A 149 -5.76 -5.02 -17.07
CA LEU A 149 -5.60 -6.43 -16.81
C LEU A 149 -5.72 -7.16 -18.15
N VAL A 150 -4.72 -7.97 -18.47
CA VAL A 150 -4.63 -8.70 -19.74
C VAL A 150 -4.62 -10.19 -19.43
N TYR A 151 -5.46 -10.94 -20.13
CA TYR A 151 -5.47 -12.39 -20.14
C TYR A 151 -4.95 -12.91 -21.47
N ASP A 152 -3.94 -13.78 -21.42
CA ASP A 152 -3.35 -14.46 -22.57
C ASP A 152 -3.10 -15.94 -22.23
N GLU A 153 -3.88 -16.85 -22.82
CA GLU A 153 -3.73 -18.31 -22.62
C GLU A 153 -2.36 -18.85 -23.04
N THR A 154 -1.60 -18.12 -23.87
CA THR A 154 -0.28 -18.57 -24.32
C THR A 154 0.86 -18.19 -23.41
N ASP A 155 0.60 -17.43 -22.34
CA ASP A 155 1.61 -16.86 -21.44
C ASP A 155 2.76 -16.15 -22.17
N LYS A 156 2.50 -15.64 -23.39
CA LYS A 156 3.53 -14.94 -24.12
C LYS A 156 3.86 -13.68 -23.33
N PRO A 157 5.16 -13.41 -23.06
CA PRO A 157 5.54 -12.15 -22.45
C PRO A 157 4.97 -11.06 -23.34
N LEU A 158 4.07 -10.24 -22.79
CA LEU A 158 3.45 -9.13 -23.51
C LEU A 158 4.58 -8.23 -24.03
N THR A 159 4.99 -8.51 -25.26
CA THR A 159 5.92 -7.70 -26.04
C THR A 159 5.07 -6.61 -26.67
N ARG A 160 4.22 -5.94 -25.87
CA ARG A 160 3.53 -4.75 -26.35
C ARG A 160 4.66 -3.74 -26.50
N SER A 161 4.97 -3.43 -27.75
CA SER A 161 5.98 -2.43 -28.13
C SER A 161 5.89 -1.24 -27.19
N GLU A 162 7.04 -0.67 -26.89
CA GLU A 162 7.23 0.61 -26.20
C GLU A 162 6.58 1.81 -26.93
N GLU A 163 5.53 1.58 -27.71
CA GLU A 163 4.66 2.60 -28.27
C GLU A 163 3.44 2.70 -27.35
N PRO A 164 3.48 3.60 -26.35
CA PRO A 164 2.30 3.90 -25.57
C PRO A 164 1.18 4.34 -26.52
N GLU A 165 -0.04 3.88 -26.27
CA GLU A 165 -1.24 4.24 -27.06
C GLU A 165 -1.42 5.78 -27.12
N HIS A 166 -0.77 6.50 -26.19
CA HIS A 166 -0.62 7.94 -26.16
C HIS A 166 0.88 8.32 -26.12
N GLN A 167 1.33 9.12 -27.08
CA GLN A 167 2.74 9.55 -27.21
C GLN A 167 3.28 10.15 -25.90
N GLY A 168 4.32 9.54 -25.32
CA GLY A 168 5.08 10.09 -24.17
C GLY A 168 4.93 9.34 -22.84
N GLY A 169 4.12 8.28 -22.75
CA GLY A 169 3.96 7.49 -21.52
C GLY A 169 5.00 6.38 -21.33
N ARG A 170 5.31 6.03 -20.07
CA ARG A 170 6.07 4.81 -19.72
C ARG A 170 5.10 3.66 -19.48
N ALA A 171 5.24 2.56 -20.22
CA ALA A 171 4.48 1.34 -20.02
C ALA A 171 5.33 0.27 -19.31
N SER A 172 4.71 -0.52 -18.43
CA SER A 172 5.33 -1.70 -17.81
C SER A 172 4.32 -2.82 -17.71
N ALA A 173 4.78 -4.06 -17.90
CA ALA A 173 3.95 -5.26 -17.78
C ALA A 173 4.55 -6.19 -16.72
N ARG A 174 3.69 -6.80 -15.91
CA ARG A 174 4.10 -7.72 -14.84
C ARG A 174 3.06 -8.84 -14.68
N ALA A 175 3.53 -10.06 -14.45
CA ALA A 175 2.64 -11.22 -14.25
C ALA A 175 1.96 -11.17 -12.87
N TYR A 176 0.67 -11.49 -12.82
CA TYR A 176 -0.15 -11.48 -11.58
C TYR A 176 -0.84 -12.82 -11.30
N GLY A 177 -0.77 -13.77 -12.24
CA GLY A 177 -1.30 -15.11 -12.11
C GLY A 177 -1.01 -15.93 -13.35
N GLU A 178 -1.54 -17.14 -13.39
CA GLU A 178 -1.53 -17.98 -14.59
C GLU A 178 -2.34 -17.27 -15.69
N HIS A 179 -1.73 -16.99 -16.83
CA HIS A 179 -2.33 -16.27 -17.96
C HIS A 179 -2.72 -14.79 -17.71
N PHE A 180 -2.51 -14.24 -16.51
CA PHE A 180 -2.88 -12.86 -16.19
C PHE A 180 -1.66 -11.94 -16.04
N PHE A 181 -1.72 -10.81 -16.73
CA PHE A 181 -0.70 -9.77 -16.72
C PHE A 181 -1.33 -8.43 -16.40
N LEU A 182 -0.66 -7.65 -15.55
CA LEU A 182 -0.98 -6.28 -15.28
C LEU A 182 -0.09 -5.37 -16.11
N VAL A 183 -0.72 -4.57 -16.98
CA VAL A 183 -0.06 -3.50 -17.73
C VAL A 183 -0.36 -2.17 -17.06
N THR A 184 0.69 -1.41 -16.77
CA THR A 184 0.62 -0.10 -16.15
C THR A 184 1.24 0.94 -17.08
N GLU A 185 0.47 1.96 -17.42
CA GLU A 185 0.88 3.07 -18.28
C GLU A 185 0.87 4.37 -17.47
N VAL A 186 2.02 5.06 -17.41
CA VAL A 186 2.18 6.32 -16.67
C VAL A 186 2.41 7.47 -17.64
N PHE A 187 1.59 8.50 -17.52
CA PHE A 187 1.66 9.76 -18.26
C PHE A 187 2.13 10.89 -17.34
N GLN A 188 3.06 11.71 -17.81
CA GLN A 188 3.61 12.86 -17.09
C GLN A 188 3.01 14.18 -17.57
#